data_AF-A0A2G9TW32-F1
#
_entry.id   AF-A0A2G9TW32-F1
#
_cell.length_a   1.000
_cell.length_b   1.000
_cell.length_c   1.000
_cell.angle_alpha   90.00
_cell.angle_beta   90.00
_cell.angle_gamma   90.00
#
_symmetry.space_group_name_H-M   'P 1'
#
loop_
_entity.id
_entity.type
_entity.pdbx_description
1 polymer ?
#
loop_
_entity_poly.entity_id
_entity_poly.type
_entity_poly.pdbx_seq_one_letter_code
_entity_poly.pdbx_strand_id
1 'polypeptide(L)'
;CITGFLELPGSRRVVIISKDQTASIVESETREVLKVLPLFEAIESAVLVRGNMITVGEEGTVKEWSVESARLLRSKKISGARLESVTYNAISDQLLITSAEENIFLVSLDKLSLNRQIVGFHDEIYSCSFVGKEDSHLAVASNTKEIRLYNTATWDCQLIEGHSESVLCVATAPFNRRILASCSKDNSIIIWKLFCELASQSVLNCLLKIMPPEELLELPNIRSTIESLIPYTRSRMADDLPMESIDDMPDLIDVDLPAQLPSLIEQNTIEPAKQADEFRI
;
A
#
# COMPACT_ATOMS: atom_id res chain seq x y z
N CYS A 1 -21.24 17.71 10.64
CA CYS A 1 -20.88 16.82 9.51
C CYS A 1 -20.26 15.57 10.08
N ILE A 2 -20.69 14.39 9.61
CA ILE A 2 -20.11 13.11 10.01
C ILE A 2 -18.77 12.96 9.31
N THR A 3 -17.71 12.65 10.04
CA THR A 3 -16.35 12.46 9.50
C THR A 3 -16.00 10.99 9.34
N GLY A 4 -16.54 10.12 10.19
CA GLY A 4 -16.21 8.70 10.17
C GLY A 4 -17.36 7.83 10.63
N PHE A 5 -17.36 6.60 10.11
CA PHE A 5 -18.24 5.53 10.52
C PHE A 5 -17.38 4.29 10.76
N LEU A 6 -17.50 3.70 11.94
CA LEU A 6 -16.76 2.51 12.33
C LEU A 6 -17.73 1.43 12.79
N GLU A 7 -17.63 0.25 12.21
CA GLU A 7 -18.38 -0.92 12.65
C GLU A 7 -17.54 -1.72 13.65
N LEU A 8 -18.16 -2.11 14.77
CA LEU A 8 -17.51 -2.95 15.77
C LEU A 8 -17.64 -4.42 15.38
N PRO A 9 -16.55 -5.12 15.03
CA PRO A 9 -16.59 -6.47 14.50
C PRO A 9 -17.24 -7.42 15.50
N GLY A 10 -18.23 -8.19 15.03
CA GLY A 10 -18.98 -9.15 15.84
C GLY A 10 -20.06 -8.54 16.74
N SER A 11 -20.26 -7.21 16.71
CA SER A 11 -21.35 -6.56 17.41
C SER A 11 -22.21 -5.74 16.44
N ARG A 12 -23.52 -5.68 16.67
CA ARG A 12 -24.45 -4.85 15.90
C ARG A 12 -24.34 -3.37 16.28
N ARG A 13 -23.13 -2.89 16.57
CA ARG A 13 -22.88 -1.53 17.05
C ARG A 13 -21.98 -0.79 16.06
N VAL A 14 -22.32 0.47 15.91
CA VAL A 14 -21.67 1.41 15.01
C VAL A 14 -21.21 2.60 15.83
N VAL A 15 -20.00 3.07 15.58
CA VAL A 15 -19.51 4.35 16.09
C VAL A 15 -19.58 5.37 14.96
N ILE A 16 -20.35 6.43 15.19
CA ILE A 16 -20.46 7.57 14.28
C ILE A 16 -19.66 8.70 14.91
N ILE A 17 -18.77 9.29 14.13
CA ILE A 17 -17.91 10.38 14.56
C ILE A 17 -18.30 11.64 13.80
N SER A 18 -18.46 12.74 14.52
CA SER A 18 -18.92 14.00 13.97
C SER A 18 -17.96 15.14 14.28
N LYS A 19 -17.92 16.14 13.40
CA LYS A 19 -17.17 17.39 13.61
C LYS A 19 -17.67 18.22 14.79
N ASP A 20 -18.80 17.85 15.39
CA ASP A 20 -19.31 18.44 16.64
C ASP A 20 -18.51 18.02 17.89
N GLN A 21 -17.36 17.38 17.71
CA GLN A 21 -16.47 16.90 18.77
C GLN A 21 -17.09 15.77 19.61
N THR A 22 -18.05 15.05 19.05
CA THR A 22 -18.68 13.90 19.69
C THR A 22 -18.60 12.63 18.83
N ALA A 23 -18.59 11.49 19.52
CA ALA A 23 -18.76 10.18 18.90
C ALA A 23 -19.97 9.49 19.53
N SER A 24 -20.95 9.16 18.71
CA SER A 24 -22.13 8.44 19.16
C SER A 24 -22.01 6.95 18.81
N ILE A 25 -22.22 6.10 19.81
CA ILE A 25 -22.35 4.65 19.63
C ILE A 25 -23.82 4.34 19.43
N VAL A 26 -24.14 3.75 18.29
CA VAL A 26 -25.50 3.46 17.84
C VAL A 26 -25.64 1.97 17.61
N GLU A 27 -26.77 1.39 17.97
CA GLU A 27 -27.11 0.02 17.59
C GLU A 27 -27.71 -0.02 16.18
N SER A 28 -27.20 -0.88 15.31
CA SER A 28 -27.52 -0.87 13.88
C SER A 28 -28.97 -1.27 13.58
N GLU A 29 -29.56 -2.14 14.39
CA GLU A 29 -30.93 -2.64 14.19
C GLU A 29 -32.00 -1.68 14.72
N THR A 30 -31.82 -1.22 15.96
CA THR A 30 -32.79 -0.35 16.64
C THR A 30 -32.59 1.12 16.28
N ARG A 31 -31.40 1.49 15.76
CA ARG A 31 -30.96 2.86 15.52
C ARG A 31 -30.97 3.73 16.78
N GLU A 32 -30.95 3.08 17.95
CA GLU A 32 -30.90 3.77 19.23
C GLU A 32 -29.47 4.20 19.55
N VAL A 33 -29.32 5.42 20.05
CA VAL A 33 -28.05 5.94 20.51
C VAL A 33 -27.80 5.41 21.93
N LEU A 34 -26.84 4.50 22.06
CA LEU A 34 -26.49 3.86 23.32
C LEU A 34 -25.67 4.79 24.21
N LYS A 35 -24.65 5.44 23.61
CA LYS A 35 -23.70 6.30 24.33
C LYS A 35 -23.22 7.43 23.44
N VAL A 36 -22.90 8.56 24.06
CA VAL A 36 -22.25 9.70 23.41
C VAL A 36 -20.96 10.01 24.14
N LEU A 37 -19.86 10.05 23.39
CA LEU A 37 -18.50 10.31 23.84
C LEU A 37 -18.14 11.75 23.50
N PRO A 38 -17.82 12.60 24.48
CA PRO A 38 -17.23 13.90 24.19
C PRO A 38 -15.73 13.72 23.93
N LEU A 39 -15.30 14.08 22.72
CA LEU A 39 -13.91 13.94 22.26
C LEU A 39 -13.12 15.24 22.44
N PHE A 40 -13.83 16.35 22.64
CA PHE A 40 -13.30 17.69 22.94
C PHE A 40 -12.33 18.24 21.89
N GLU A 41 -12.38 17.70 20.68
CA GLU A 41 -11.55 18.07 19.53
C GLU A 41 -12.28 17.70 18.24
N ALA A 42 -12.05 18.45 17.16
CA ALA A 42 -12.51 18.08 15.84
C ALA A 42 -11.68 16.90 15.30
N ILE A 43 -12.32 15.74 15.17
CA ILE A 43 -11.69 14.52 14.65
C ILE A 43 -11.89 14.44 13.15
N GLU A 44 -10.81 14.24 12.43
CA GLU A 44 -10.85 14.04 10.97
C GLU A 44 -10.93 12.56 10.62
N SER A 45 -10.24 11.69 11.38
CA SER A 45 -10.26 10.25 11.13
C SER A 45 -10.14 9.44 12.41
N ALA A 46 -10.69 8.23 12.37
CA ALA A 46 -10.57 7.27 13.44
C ALA A 46 -10.59 5.85 12.90
N VAL A 47 -10.00 4.94 13.66
CA VAL A 47 -9.94 3.51 13.35
C VAL A 47 -10.22 2.72 14.61
N LEU A 48 -10.90 1.58 14.44
CA LEU A 48 -11.10 0.63 15.51
C LEU A 48 -9.98 -0.43 15.51
N VAL A 49 -9.32 -0.61 16.65
CA VAL A 49 -8.22 -1.56 16.83
C VAL A 49 -8.43 -2.33 18.13
N ARG A 50 -8.53 -3.67 18.06
CA ARG A 50 -8.67 -4.57 19.22
C ARG A 50 -9.81 -4.18 20.19
N GLY A 51 -10.91 -3.60 19.67
CA GLY A 51 -12.06 -3.15 20.48
C GLY A 51 -11.91 -1.73 21.08
N ASN A 52 -10.75 -1.11 20.95
CA ASN A 52 -10.52 0.29 21.28
C ASN A 52 -10.63 1.15 20.01
N MET A 53 -11.02 2.39 20.17
CA MET A 53 -11.09 3.37 19.10
C MET A 53 -9.88 4.30 19.18
N ILE A 54 -9.17 4.46 18.07
CA ILE A 54 -8.05 5.38 17.95
C ILE A 54 -8.52 6.55 17.09
N THR A 55 -8.32 7.76 17.60
CA THR A 55 -8.81 8.99 16.98
C THR A 55 -7.68 9.96 16.74
N VAL A 56 -7.82 10.73 15.67
CA VAL A 56 -6.82 11.65 15.16
C VAL A 56 -7.50 12.94 14.67
N GLY A 57 -6.95 14.11 15.00
CA GLY A 57 -7.61 15.39 14.76
C GLY A 57 -6.70 16.61 14.68
N GLU A 58 -7.29 17.78 14.92
CA GLU A 58 -6.70 19.12 14.78
C GLU A 58 -5.50 19.42 15.71
N GLU A 59 -5.46 18.87 16.93
CA GLU A 59 -4.42 19.14 17.92
C GLU A 59 -3.10 18.38 17.66
N GLY A 60 -3.08 17.51 16.65
CA GLY A 60 -1.91 16.68 16.35
C GLY A 60 -1.67 15.54 17.35
N THR A 61 -2.73 15.17 18.08
CA THR A 61 -2.68 14.13 19.11
C THR A 61 -3.36 12.85 18.63
N VAL A 62 -2.74 11.72 18.97
CA VAL A 62 -3.38 10.41 18.83
C VAL A 62 -3.96 10.05 20.19
N LYS A 63 -5.27 9.81 20.22
CA LYS A 63 -6.03 9.46 21.42
C LYS A 63 -6.61 8.07 21.25
N GLU A 64 -6.41 7.22 22.26
CA GLU A 64 -7.01 5.89 22.32
C GLU A 64 -8.14 5.89 23.35
N TRP A 65 -9.30 5.41 22.92
CA TRP A 65 -10.54 5.40 23.68
C TRP A 65 -11.04 3.96 23.84
N SER A 66 -11.49 3.64 25.05
CA SER A 66 -12.24 2.41 25.28
C SER A 66 -13.70 2.64 24.89
N VAL A 67 -14.17 1.87 23.92
CA VAL A 67 -15.56 1.93 23.43
C VAL A 67 -16.54 1.45 24.53
N GLU A 68 -16.15 0.43 25.29
CA GLU A 68 -16.96 -0.13 26.36
C GLU A 68 -17.15 0.82 27.53
N SER A 69 -16.03 1.35 28.06
CA SER A 69 -16.04 2.22 29.25
C SER A 69 -16.30 3.68 28.93
N ALA A 70 -16.26 4.05 27.64
CA ALA A 70 -16.45 5.39 27.15
C ALA A 70 -15.46 6.42 27.75
N ARG A 71 -14.19 6.01 27.89
CA ARG A 71 -13.13 6.81 28.50
C ARG A 71 -11.88 6.84 27.64
N LEU A 72 -11.16 7.96 27.73
CA LEU A 72 -9.82 8.11 27.19
C LEU A 72 -8.86 7.21 27.98
N LEU A 73 -8.18 6.30 27.29
CA LEU A 73 -7.16 5.44 27.88
C LEU A 73 -5.80 6.11 27.82
N ARG A 74 -5.41 6.57 26.63
CA ARG A 74 -4.08 7.13 26.35
C ARG A 74 -4.17 8.29 25.38
N SER A 75 -3.28 9.25 25.54
CA SER A 75 -3.10 10.36 24.59
C SER A 75 -1.62 10.63 24.40
N LYS A 76 -1.20 10.79 23.15
CA LYS A 76 0.16 11.15 22.80
C LYS A 76 0.16 12.20 21.70
N LYS A 77 0.86 13.31 21.94
CA LYS A 77 1.13 14.30 20.90
C LYS A 77 2.25 13.80 19.99
N ILE A 78 1.96 13.74 18.69
CA ILE A 78 2.89 13.22 17.66
C ILE A 78 3.39 14.35 16.78
N SER A 79 2.48 15.22 16.35
CA SER A 79 2.81 16.39 15.54
C SER A 79 2.31 17.67 16.21
N GLY A 80 2.90 18.81 15.82
CA GLY A 80 2.36 20.13 16.11
C GLY A 80 1.22 20.53 15.16
N ALA A 81 1.11 19.83 14.04
CA ALA A 81 0.12 20.08 13.00
C ALA A 81 -1.08 19.12 13.11
N ARG A 82 -2.18 19.54 12.47
CA ARG A 82 -3.39 18.75 12.30
C ARG A 82 -3.11 17.46 11.54
N LEU A 83 -3.73 16.39 11.99
CA LEU A 83 -3.63 15.06 11.39
C LEU A 83 -4.94 14.75 10.65
N GLU A 84 -4.84 14.30 9.41
CA GLU A 84 -5.99 14.16 8.50
C GLU A 84 -6.54 12.74 8.48
N SER A 85 -5.66 11.74 8.31
CA SER A 85 -6.08 10.34 8.20
C SER A 85 -5.28 9.43 9.12
N VAL A 86 -5.94 8.37 9.59
CA VAL A 86 -5.31 7.28 10.33
C VAL A 86 -5.74 5.95 9.76
N THR A 87 -4.79 5.05 9.56
CA THR A 87 -5.04 3.67 9.14
C THR A 87 -4.23 2.73 10.02
N TYR A 88 -4.81 1.59 10.37
CA TYR A 88 -4.14 0.58 11.18
C TYR A 88 -3.66 -0.58 10.31
N ASN A 89 -2.40 -0.93 10.48
CA ASN A 89 -1.82 -2.12 9.90
C ASN A 89 -1.75 -3.24 10.94
N ALA A 90 -2.55 -4.28 10.74
CA ALA A 90 -2.59 -5.45 11.63
C ALA A 90 -1.36 -6.37 11.54
N ILE A 91 -0.59 -6.32 10.45
CA ILE A 91 0.58 -7.19 10.24
C ILE A 91 1.78 -6.64 11.01
N SER A 92 2.05 -5.35 10.86
CA SER A 92 3.19 -4.67 11.50
C SER A 92 2.87 -4.09 12.89
N ASP A 93 1.60 -4.11 13.30
CA ASP A 93 1.09 -3.50 14.53
C ASP A 93 1.40 -1.99 14.63
N GLN A 94 1.27 -1.30 13.50
CA GLN A 94 1.57 0.12 13.34
C GLN A 94 0.36 0.90 12.85
N LEU A 95 0.30 2.17 13.27
CA LEU A 95 -0.60 3.17 12.75
C LEU A 95 0.14 4.00 11.71
N LEU A 96 -0.50 4.18 10.56
CA LEU A 96 -0.07 5.07 9.50
C LEU A 96 -0.95 6.31 9.55
N ILE A 97 -0.32 7.45 9.77
CA ILE A 97 -0.99 8.73 9.98
C ILE A 97 -0.47 9.73 8.98
N THR A 98 -1.36 10.50 8.37
CA THR A 98 -1.01 11.63 7.51
C THR A 98 -1.33 12.95 8.20
N SER A 99 -0.56 13.99 7.91
CA SER A 99 -0.78 15.33 8.43
C SER A 99 -1.11 16.33 7.34
N ALA A 100 -1.70 17.45 7.76
CA ALA A 100 -1.94 18.60 6.89
C ALA A 100 -0.63 19.22 6.35
N GLU A 101 0.50 19.02 7.03
CA GLU A 101 1.84 19.41 6.57
C GLU A 101 2.50 18.34 5.69
N GLU A 102 1.70 17.49 5.04
CA GLU A 102 2.15 16.50 4.05
C GLU A 102 3.13 15.45 4.61
N ASN A 103 3.28 15.37 5.93
CA ASN A 103 4.13 14.36 6.57
C ASN A 103 3.36 13.06 6.79
N ILE A 104 4.07 11.95 6.64
CA ILE A 104 3.58 10.61 6.99
C ILE A 104 4.27 10.15 8.27
N PHE A 105 3.49 9.73 9.25
CA PHE A 105 3.97 9.20 10.52
C PHE A 105 3.63 7.72 10.65
N LEU A 106 4.61 6.93 11.05
CA LEU A 106 4.44 5.53 11.45
C LEU A 106 4.59 5.43 12.96
N VAL A 107 3.56 4.96 13.62
CA VAL A 107 3.42 5.00 15.08
C VAL A 107 3.15 3.60 15.58
N SER A 108 3.91 3.13 16.56
CA SER A 108 3.65 1.83 17.20
C SER A 108 2.36 1.89 18.03
N LEU A 109 1.48 0.91 17.87
CA LEU A 109 0.23 0.82 18.64
C LEU A 109 0.49 0.66 20.15
N ASP A 110 1.49 -0.15 20.53
CA ASP A 110 1.74 -0.53 21.91
C ASP A 110 2.17 0.64 22.80
N LYS A 111 2.94 1.59 22.27
CA LYS A 111 3.45 2.74 23.03
C LYS A 111 2.89 4.08 22.58
N LEU A 112 2.14 4.10 21.46
CA LEU A 112 1.82 5.31 20.71
C LEU A 112 3.07 6.15 20.42
N SER A 113 4.23 5.51 20.32
CA SER A 113 5.51 6.18 20.04
C SER A 113 5.72 6.29 18.54
N LEU A 114 6.22 7.45 18.11
CA LEU A 114 6.65 7.67 16.74
C LEU A 114 7.83 6.73 16.43
N ASN A 115 7.64 5.82 15.48
CA ASN A 115 8.70 4.95 14.97
C ASN A 115 9.47 5.62 13.85
N ARG A 116 8.75 6.27 12.92
CA ARG A 116 9.34 6.92 11.75
C ARG A 116 8.46 8.07 11.27
N GLN A 117 9.09 9.10 10.77
CA GLN A 117 8.47 10.20 10.05
C GLN A 117 9.08 10.28 8.66
N ILE A 118 8.24 10.35 7.64
CA ILE A 118 8.63 10.59 6.25
C ILE A 118 8.29 12.06 5.97
N VAL A 119 9.33 12.85 5.73
CA VAL A 119 9.28 14.30 5.50
C VAL A 119 9.77 14.59 4.09
N GLY A 120 9.28 15.68 3.48
CA GLY A 120 9.71 16.12 2.16
C GLY A 120 8.73 15.78 1.04
N PHE A 121 7.48 15.49 1.38
CA PHE A 121 6.40 15.66 0.41
C PHE A 121 6.23 17.17 0.17
N HIS A 122 6.00 17.51 -1.10
CA HIS A 122 5.69 18.88 -1.55
C HIS A 122 4.28 18.93 -2.15
N ASP A 123 3.51 17.86 -1.94
CA ASP A 123 2.21 17.63 -2.53
C ASP A 123 1.27 17.10 -1.45
N GLU A 124 0.01 17.55 -1.49
CA GLU A 124 -1.04 17.04 -0.63
C GLU A 124 -1.18 15.52 -0.78
N ILE A 125 -1.20 14.82 0.36
CA ILE A 125 -1.42 13.37 0.41
C ILE A 125 -2.90 13.11 0.59
N TYR A 126 -3.52 12.46 -0.40
CA TYR A 126 -4.94 12.12 -0.34
C TYR A 126 -5.19 10.76 0.29
N SER A 127 -4.33 9.77 0.01
CA SER A 127 -4.51 8.41 0.52
C SER A 127 -3.20 7.66 0.61
N CYS A 128 -3.12 6.74 1.56
CA CYS A 128 -1.95 5.91 1.78
C CYS A 128 -2.39 4.50 2.19
N SER A 129 -1.75 3.48 1.62
CA SER A 129 -2.10 2.09 1.89
C SER A 129 -0.88 1.17 1.82
N PHE A 130 -0.82 0.21 2.73
CA PHE A 130 0.20 -0.83 2.69
C PHE A 130 -0.14 -1.89 1.64
N VAL A 131 0.88 -2.35 0.92
CA VAL A 131 0.76 -3.27 -0.18
C VAL A 131 1.98 -4.20 -0.26
N GLY A 132 1.82 -5.38 -0.83
CA GLY A 132 2.86 -6.40 -0.92
C GLY A 132 2.68 -7.52 0.11
N LYS A 133 3.54 -8.55 0.00
CA LYS A 133 3.53 -9.67 0.96
C LYS A 133 4.07 -9.16 2.30
N GLU A 134 3.33 -9.40 3.38
CA GLU A 134 3.65 -8.85 4.72
C GLU A 134 3.80 -7.31 4.74
N ASP A 135 3.06 -6.59 3.89
CA ASP A 135 3.11 -5.13 3.80
C ASP A 135 4.53 -4.60 3.52
N SER A 136 5.22 -5.25 2.58
CA SER A 136 6.58 -4.90 2.17
C SER A 136 6.70 -3.52 1.51
N HIS A 137 5.60 -2.92 1.08
CA HIS A 137 5.58 -1.59 0.47
C HIS A 137 4.46 -0.72 1.04
N LEU A 138 4.66 0.60 0.97
CA LEU A 138 3.67 1.62 1.26
C LEU A 138 3.40 2.43 -0.01
N ALA A 139 2.17 2.36 -0.51
CA ALA A 139 1.74 3.18 -1.64
C ALA A 139 1.10 4.47 -1.13
N VAL A 140 1.50 5.60 -1.71
CA VAL A 140 1.04 6.94 -1.36
C VAL A 140 0.50 7.62 -2.61
N ALA A 141 -0.76 8.05 -2.53
CA ALA A 141 -1.43 8.87 -3.52
C ALA A 141 -1.39 10.34 -3.07
N SER A 142 -0.94 11.18 -3.99
CA SER A 142 -0.80 12.62 -3.80
C SER A 142 -1.42 13.39 -4.97
N ASN A 143 -1.39 14.72 -4.91
CA ASN A 143 -1.81 15.60 -6.00
C ASN A 143 -0.98 15.46 -7.30
N THR A 144 -0.04 14.51 -7.35
CA THR A 144 0.73 14.14 -8.53
C THR A 144 0.03 13.05 -9.34
N LYS A 145 0.36 12.99 -10.64
CA LYS A 145 -0.06 11.89 -11.53
C LYS A 145 0.61 10.54 -11.20
N GLU A 146 1.72 10.59 -10.48
CA GLU A 146 2.49 9.41 -10.08
C GLU A 146 2.09 8.94 -8.70
N ILE A 147 2.14 7.62 -8.50
CA ILE A 147 1.98 6.98 -7.20
C ILE A 147 3.38 6.77 -6.62
N ARG A 148 3.61 7.23 -5.40
CA ARG A 148 4.88 7.00 -4.69
C ARG A 148 4.80 5.68 -3.95
N LEU A 149 5.67 4.73 -4.28
CA LEU A 149 5.77 3.43 -3.64
C LEU A 149 7.06 3.38 -2.81
N TYR A 150 6.91 3.25 -1.49
CA TYR A 150 8.04 3.12 -0.57
C TYR A 150 8.25 1.65 -0.21
N ASN A 151 9.50 1.19 -0.24
CA ASN A 151 9.85 -0.10 0.36
C ASN A 151 9.88 0.02 1.89
N THR A 152 9.20 -0.85 2.65
CA THR A 152 9.16 -0.73 4.11
C THR A 152 10.45 -1.17 4.82
N ALA A 153 11.33 -1.91 4.14
CA ALA A 153 12.63 -2.30 4.66
C ALA A 153 13.68 -1.19 4.49
N THR A 154 13.84 -0.68 3.26
CA THR A 154 14.87 0.33 2.94
C THR A 154 14.36 1.77 2.97
N TRP A 155 13.05 1.97 2.83
CA TRP A 155 12.39 3.27 2.66
C TRP A 155 12.78 4.00 1.37
N ASP A 156 13.26 3.26 0.38
CA ASP A 156 13.48 3.80 -0.96
C ASP A 156 12.14 4.10 -1.64
N CYS A 157 12.07 5.27 -2.29
CA CYS A 157 10.89 5.73 -3.01
C CYS A 157 11.02 5.38 -4.50
N GLN A 158 10.02 4.69 -5.02
CA GLN A 158 9.82 4.47 -6.45
C GLN A 158 8.60 5.27 -6.92
N LEU A 159 8.68 5.83 -8.12
CA LEU A 159 7.58 6.56 -8.74
C LEU A 159 6.94 5.66 -9.79
N ILE A 160 5.63 5.43 -9.65
CA ILE A 160 4.85 4.62 -10.57
C ILE A 160 4.05 5.57 -11.47
N GLU A 161 4.41 5.57 -12.74
CA GLU A 161 3.71 6.31 -13.79
C GLU A 161 2.58 5.46 -14.39
N GLY A 162 1.47 6.11 -14.73
CA GLY A 162 0.39 5.49 -15.50
C GLY A 162 -0.89 6.32 -15.53
N HIS A 163 -1.18 7.05 -14.45
CA HIS A 163 -2.25 8.05 -14.47
C HIS A 163 -1.83 9.32 -15.20
N SER A 164 -2.82 10.02 -15.75
CA SER A 164 -2.61 11.28 -16.49
C SER A 164 -2.86 12.52 -15.62
N GLU A 165 -3.60 12.38 -14.53
CA GLU A 165 -3.89 13.43 -13.55
C GLU A 165 -3.68 12.96 -12.10
N SER A 166 -3.88 13.86 -11.13
CA SER A 166 -3.73 13.66 -9.69
C SER A 166 -4.42 12.38 -9.18
N VAL A 167 -3.68 11.54 -8.46
CA VAL A 167 -4.21 10.31 -7.87
C VAL A 167 -4.94 10.62 -6.56
N LEU A 168 -6.24 10.34 -6.52
CA LEU A 168 -7.12 10.72 -5.42
C LEU A 168 -7.20 9.66 -4.33
N CYS A 169 -7.13 8.38 -4.69
CA CYS A 169 -7.17 7.31 -3.72
C CYS A 169 -6.39 6.08 -4.19
N VAL A 170 -5.85 5.36 -3.21
CA VAL A 170 -5.20 4.07 -3.38
C VAL A 170 -5.78 3.10 -2.35
N ALA A 171 -6.12 1.90 -2.79
CA ALA A 171 -6.71 0.87 -1.95
C ALA A 171 -6.13 -0.51 -2.28
N THR A 172 -5.69 -1.23 -1.26
CA THR A 172 -5.20 -2.60 -1.41
C THR A 172 -6.35 -3.60 -1.35
N ALA A 173 -6.31 -4.63 -2.19
CA ALA A 173 -7.32 -5.66 -2.18
C ALA A 173 -7.21 -6.53 -0.90
N PRO A 174 -8.31 -6.74 -0.15
CA PRO A 174 -8.28 -7.52 1.09
C PRO A 174 -7.98 -9.01 0.85
N PHE A 175 -8.37 -9.55 -0.31
CA PHE A 175 -8.14 -10.95 -0.69
C PHE A 175 -6.73 -11.20 -1.24
N ASN A 176 -6.05 -10.17 -1.74
CA ASN A 176 -4.70 -10.29 -2.29
C ASN A 176 -3.93 -8.99 -2.10
N ARG A 177 -3.02 -8.99 -1.11
CA ARG A 177 -2.19 -7.83 -0.78
C ARG A 177 -1.22 -7.40 -1.88
N ARG A 178 -1.06 -8.16 -2.96
CA ARG A 178 -0.24 -7.77 -4.12
C ARG A 178 -1.01 -6.94 -5.14
N ILE A 179 -2.33 -6.81 -4.99
CA ILE A 179 -3.17 -6.04 -5.89
C ILE A 179 -3.49 -4.70 -5.25
N LEU A 180 -3.22 -3.64 -5.99
CA LEU A 180 -3.51 -2.26 -5.62
C LEU A 180 -4.49 -1.69 -6.64
N ALA A 181 -5.52 -0.99 -6.20
CA ALA A 181 -6.34 -0.16 -7.07
C ALA A 181 -6.02 1.30 -6.79
N SER A 182 -5.87 2.09 -7.85
CA SER A 182 -5.78 3.55 -7.76
C SER A 182 -6.88 4.20 -8.58
N CYS A 183 -7.37 5.33 -8.09
CA CYS A 183 -8.28 6.19 -8.86
C CYS A 183 -7.69 7.59 -8.98
N SER A 184 -7.93 8.21 -10.14
CA SER A 184 -7.42 9.53 -10.46
C SER A 184 -8.56 10.45 -10.93
N LYS A 185 -8.25 11.75 -10.94
CA LYS A 185 -9.11 12.79 -11.49
C LYS A 185 -9.30 12.68 -13.02
N ASP A 186 -8.47 11.89 -13.68
CA ASP A 186 -8.63 11.54 -15.11
C ASP A 186 -9.81 10.60 -15.42
N ASN A 187 -10.66 10.33 -14.42
CA ASN A 187 -11.80 9.41 -14.48
C ASN A 187 -11.41 7.96 -14.76
N SER A 188 -10.15 7.59 -14.55
CA SER A 188 -9.68 6.20 -14.68
C SER A 188 -9.47 5.54 -13.33
N ILE A 189 -9.63 4.22 -13.33
CA ILE A 189 -9.23 3.34 -12.24
C ILE A 189 -8.21 2.37 -12.81
N ILE A 190 -7.02 2.30 -12.21
CA ILE A 190 -5.96 1.40 -12.64
C ILE A 190 -5.76 0.34 -11.55
N ILE A 191 -5.68 -0.92 -11.98
CA ILE A 191 -5.38 -2.06 -11.11
C ILE A 191 -3.92 -2.45 -11.34
N TRP A 192 -3.13 -2.36 -10.29
CA TRP A 192 -1.71 -2.71 -10.27
C TRP A 192 -1.53 -4.08 -9.63
N LYS A 193 -0.58 -4.83 -10.18
CA LYS A 193 -0.13 -6.09 -9.61
C LYS A 193 1.35 -5.99 -9.30
N LEU A 194 1.70 -6.12 -8.02
CA LEU A 194 3.09 -6.16 -7.60
C LEU A 194 3.68 -7.54 -7.87
N PHE A 195 4.72 -7.57 -8.69
CA PHE A 195 5.54 -8.75 -8.93
C PHE A 195 6.71 -8.74 -7.94
N CYS A 196 7.06 -9.91 -7.40
CA CYS A 196 8.30 -10.03 -6.65
C CYS A 196 9.49 -9.96 -7.62
N GLU A 197 10.47 -9.12 -7.33
CA GLU A 197 11.72 -9.03 -8.11
C GLU A 197 12.39 -10.39 -8.31
N LEU A 198 12.34 -11.29 -7.32
CA LEU A 198 12.90 -12.64 -7.48
C LEU A 198 12.26 -13.42 -8.62
N ALA A 199 10.95 -13.27 -8.87
CA ALA A 199 10.28 -14.04 -9.92
C ALA A 199 10.63 -13.49 -11.31
N SER A 200 10.66 -12.16 -11.48
CA SER A 200 11.08 -11.56 -12.76
C SER A 200 12.55 -11.82 -13.05
N GLN A 201 13.42 -11.77 -12.03
CA GLN A 201 14.84 -12.11 -12.15
C GLN A 201 15.08 -13.58 -12.41
N SER A 202 14.35 -14.49 -11.75
CA SER A 202 14.44 -15.92 -12.06
C SER A 202 13.97 -16.23 -13.47
N VAL A 203 12.87 -15.61 -13.92
CA VAL A 203 12.39 -15.76 -15.30
C VAL A 203 13.41 -15.22 -16.30
N LEU A 204 13.96 -14.03 -16.05
CA LEU A 204 15.00 -13.44 -16.90
C LEU A 204 16.27 -14.32 -16.92
N ASN A 205 16.71 -14.82 -15.77
CA ASN A 205 17.89 -15.69 -15.66
C ASN A 205 17.67 -17.03 -16.36
N CYS A 206 16.49 -17.65 -16.23
CA CYS A 206 16.12 -18.83 -16.99
C CYS A 206 16.10 -18.55 -18.50
N LEU A 207 15.51 -17.43 -18.92
CA LEU A 207 15.37 -17.05 -20.32
C LEU A 207 16.74 -16.78 -20.97
N LEU A 208 17.67 -16.14 -20.25
CA LEU A 208 19.05 -15.92 -20.68
C LEU A 208 19.93 -17.18 -20.66
N LYS A 209 19.59 -18.20 -19.85
CA LYS A 209 20.31 -19.49 -19.82
C LYS A 209 19.84 -20.46 -20.90
N ILE A 210 18.58 -20.40 -21.30
CA ILE A 210 17.97 -21.36 -22.22
C ILE A 210 18.14 -20.94 -23.68
N MET A 211 18.15 -19.63 -23.97
CA MET A 211 18.25 -19.13 -25.35
C MET A 211 19.48 -18.24 -25.56
N PRO A 212 20.23 -18.42 -26.67
CA PRO A 212 21.29 -17.50 -27.04
C PRO A 212 20.71 -16.11 -27.39
N PRO A 213 21.48 -15.03 -27.17
CA PRO A 213 20.99 -13.66 -27.33
C PRO A 213 20.56 -13.31 -28.77
N GLU A 214 21.06 -14.05 -29.77
CA GLU A 214 20.73 -13.87 -31.17
C GLU A 214 19.30 -14.31 -31.49
N GLU A 215 18.87 -15.48 -30.98
CA GLU A 215 17.50 -15.99 -31.14
C GLU A 215 16.49 -15.20 -30.33
N LEU A 216 16.91 -14.64 -29.19
CA LEU A 216 16.09 -13.78 -28.36
C LEU A 216 15.62 -12.53 -29.12
N LEU A 217 16.49 -11.95 -29.95
CA LEU A 217 16.23 -10.72 -30.69
C LEU A 217 15.27 -10.91 -31.87
N GLU A 218 15.06 -12.15 -32.32
CA GLU A 218 14.14 -12.48 -33.41
C GLU A 218 12.68 -12.57 -32.95
N LEU A 219 12.43 -12.64 -31.64
CA LEU A 219 11.08 -12.74 -31.09
C LEU A 219 10.33 -11.39 -31.14
N PRO A 220 9.05 -11.38 -31.58
CA PRO A 220 8.27 -10.15 -31.63
C PRO A 220 8.00 -9.62 -30.21
N ASN A 221 8.15 -8.30 -30.03
CA ASN A 221 7.93 -7.57 -28.77
C ASN A 221 8.85 -7.95 -27.60
N ILE A 222 9.86 -8.79 -27.81
CA ILE A 222 10.78 -9.27 -26.77
C ILE A 222 11.44 -8.15 -25.97
N ARG A 223 11.75 -7.03 -26.62
CA ARG A 223 12.37 -5.86 -26.01
C ARG A 223 11.49 -5.28 -24.89
N SER A 224 10.20 -5.10 -25.13
CA SER A 224 9.25 -4.61 -24.11
C SER A 224 9.08 -5.60 -22.96
N THR A 225 9.09 -6.91 -23.26
CA THR A 225 8.96 -7.96 -22.25
C THR A 225 10.20 -8.04 -21.36
N ILE A 226 11.40 -7.97 -21.94
CA ILE A 226 12.66 -7.91 -21.20
C ILE A 226 12.78 -6.61 -20.41
N GLU A 227 12.41 -5.47 -20.98
CA GLU A 227 12.37 -4.18 -20.27
C GLU A 227 11.38 -4.20 -19.10
N SER A 228 10.32 -5.02 -19.16
CA SER A 228 9.40 -5.24 -18.03
C SER A 228 9.93 -6.22 -16.97
N LEU A 229 10.91 -7.07 -17.32
CA LEU A 229 11.50 -8.10 -16.45
C LEU A 229 12.79 -7.64 -15.78
N ILE A 230 13.53 -6.71 -16.42
CA ILE A 230 14.67 -6.01 -15.84
C ILE A 230 14.11 -5.00 -14.81
N PRO A 231 14.49 -5.07 -13.52
CA PRO A 231 14.18 -3.98 -12.61
C PRO A 231 14.84 -2.71 -13.15
N TYR A 232 14.09 -1.61 -13.17
CA TYR A 232 14.55 -0.29 -13.60
C TYR A 232 15.61 0.27 -12.63
N THR A 233 16.78 -0.34 -12.58
CA THR A 233 17.94 0.07 -11.79
C THR A 233 19.13 0.23 -12.71
N ARG A 234 19.13 1.33 -13.50
CA ARG A 234 20.40 1.93 -13.93
C ARG A 234 20.39 3.41 -14.29
N SER A 235 19.41 4.21 -13.84
CA SER A 235 19.48 5.65 -14.11
C SER A 235 20.15 6.49 -13.01
N ARG A 236 20.65 5.93 -11.89
CA ARG A 236 21.32 6.78 -10.86
C ARG A 236 22.44 6.17 -9.99
N MET A 237 22.84 4.90 -10.16
CA MET A 237 23.94 4.30 -9.39
C MET A 237 25.25 4.19 -10.20
N ALA A 238 25.53 5.14 -11.10
CA ALA A 238 26.80 5.18 -11.83
C ALA A 238 27.75 6.29 -11.35
N ASP A 239 27.31 7.18 -10.46
CA ASP A 239 28.18 8.15 -9.83
C ASP A 239 28.31 7.80 -8.35
N ASP A 240 29.53 7.43 -7.97
CA ASP A 240 30.04 7.26 -6.61
C ASP A 240 29.65 5.98 -5.85
N LEU A 241 30.43 4.91 -6.05
CA LEU A 241 31.16 4.15 -5.00
C LEU A 241 32.01 3.03 -5.64
N PRO A 242 33.18 2.66 -5.05
CA PRO A 242 34.15 1.76 -5.68
C PRO A 242 33.70 0.29 -5.66
N MET A 243 34.04 -0.44 -6.72
CA MET A 243 33.88 -1.89 -6.84
C MET A 243 34.46 -2.62 -5.62
N GLU A 244 33.59 -3.19 -4.80
CA GLU A 244 33.95 -4.33 -3.93
C GLU A 244 33.53 -5.64 -4.60
N SER A 245 34.33 -6.66 -4.32
CA SER A 245 34.52 -7.93 -5.01
C SER A 245 33.28 -8.81 -5.17
N ILE A 246 33.20 -9.49 -6.31
CA ILE A 246 32.14 -10.41 -6.78
C ILE A 246 32.10 -11.76 -6.02
N ASP A 247 32.85 -11.94 -4.93
CA ASP A 247 33.06 -13.26 -4.31
C ASP A 247 32.11 -13.62 -3.15
N ASP A 248 31.25 -12.71 -2.68
CA ASP A 248 30.36 -12.96 -1.52
C ASP A 248 28.86 -13.04 -1.88
N MET A 249 28.51 -13.82 -2.91
CA MET A 249 27.14 -14.30 -3.07
C MET A 249 26.99 -15.66 -2.37
N PRO A 250 26.00 -15.86 -1.47
CA PRO A 250 25.78 -17.17 -0.87
C PRO A 250 25.28 -18.14 -1.94
N ASP A 251 25.91 -19.32 -1.99
CA ASP A 251 25.52 -20.44 -2.84
C ASP A 251 24.01 -20.74 -2.68
N LEU A 252 23.24 -20.42 -3.72
CA LEU A 252 21.82 -20.77 -3.79
C LEU A 252 21.72 -22.28 -4.00
N ILE A 253 21.25 -22.94 -2.94
CA ILE A 253 20.49 -24.21 -2.89
C ILE A 253 20.17 -24.78 -4.28
N ASP A 254 20.79 -25.93 -4.59
CA ASP A 254 20.37 -26.83 -5.65
C ASP A 254 18.90 -27.21 -5.45
N VAL A 255 18.01 -26.60 -6.22
CA VAL A 255 16.64 -27.09 -6.39
C VAL A 255 16.68 -28.05 -7.56
N ASP A 256 16.69 -29.35 -7.27
CA ASP A 256 16.55 -30.43 -8.24
C ASP A 256 15.37 -30.13 -9.20
N LEU A 257 15.69 -29.87 -10.47
CA LEU A 257 14.71 -29.75 -11.55
C LEU A 257 14.12 -31.13 -11.85
N PRO A 258 12.79 -31.32 -11.85
CA PRO A 258 12.20 -32.56 -12.33
C PRO A 258 12.42 -32.69 -13.86
N ALA A 259 12.95 -33.83 -14.28
CA ALA A 259 13.41 -34.17 -15.63
C ALA A 259 12.30 -34.31 -16.72
N GLN A 260 11.14 -33.68 -16.55
CA GLN A 260 10.00 -33.82 -17.46
C GLN A 260 9.43 -32.46 -17.87
N LEU A 261 10.20 -31.69 -18.63
CA LEU A 261 9.72 -30.51 -19.36
C LEU A 261 9.76 -30.60 -20.90
N PRO A 262 10.45 -31.55 -21.57
CA PRO A 262 10.37 -31.62 -23.03
C PRO A 262 9.00 -32.05 -23.60
N SER A 263 8.12 -32.66 -22.80
CA SER A 263 6.86 -33.25 -23.29
C SER A 263 5.64 -32.32 -23.25
N LEU A 264 5.73 -31.14 -22.61
CA LEU A 264 4.60 -30.20 -22.51
C LEU A 264 4.58 -29.15 -23.62
N ILE A 265 5.70 -28.96 -24.34
CA ILE A 265 5.81 -28.00 -25.44
C ILE A 265 5.15 -28.55 -26.72
N GLU A 266 5.12 -29.88 -26.91
CA GLU A 266 4.47 -30.50 -28.09
C GLU A 266 2.95 -30.58 -27.99
N GLN A 267 2.32 -30.37 -26.83
CA GLN A 267 0.87 -30.54 -26.66
C GLN A 267 0.04 -29.25 -26.76
N ASN A 268 0.68 -28.08 -26.82
CA ASN A 268 -0.03 -26.80 -26.94
C ASN A 268 0.36 -26.03 -28.21
N THR A 269 0.17 -26.65 -29.37
CA THR A 269 -0.09 -25.90 -30.61
C THR A 269 -1.45 -25.23 -30.49
N ILE A 270 -1.47 -23.97 -30.04
CA ILE A 270 -2.65 -23.12 -30.08
C ILE A 270 -2.72 -22.50 -31.48
N GLU A 271 -3.76 -22.86 -32.24
CA GLU A 271 -4.08 -22.23 -33.53
C GLU A 271 -4.30 -20.71 -33.38
N PRO A 272 -3.96 -19.90 -34.40
CA PRO A 272 -4.15 -18.45 -34.33
C PRO A 272 -5.64 -18.11 -34.33
N ALA A 273 -6.15 -17.65 -33.18
CA ALA A 273 -7.51 -17.13 -33.09
C ALA A 273 -7.61 -15.77 -33.83
N LYS A 274 -8.56 -15.74 -34.76
CA LYS A 274 -8.98 -14.62 -35.60
C LYS A 274 -9.38 -13.39 -34.76
N GLN A 275 -9.15 -12.22 -35.36
CA GLN A 275 -9.81 -10.94 -35.08
C GLN A 275 -11.23 -11.09 -34.50
N ALA A 276 -11.48 -10.44 -33.37
CA ALA A 276 -12.81 -10.02 -32.97
C ALA A 276 -12.71 -8.75 -32.12
N ASP A 277 -13.31 -7.69 -32.64
CA ASP A 277 -13.73 -6.48 -31.95
C ASP A 277 -14.62 -6.80 -30.73
N GLU A 278 -14.80 -5.78 -29.87
CA GLU A 278 -15.67 -5.74 -28.68
C GLU A 278 -15.06 -6.50 -27.48
N PHE A 279 -14.81 -5.90 -26.32
CA PHE A 279 -15.77 -5.20 -25.47
C PHE A 279 -15.08 -4.11 -24.62
N ARG A 280 -15.68 -2.91 -24.64
CA ARG A 280 -15.71 -1.99 -23.51
C ARG A 280 -16.74 -2.51 -22.51
N ILE A 281 -16.38 -2.69 -21.24
CA ILE A 281 -17.08 -2.16 -20.05
C ILE A 281 -16.01 -1.90 -19.00
#